data_AF-A0AAN7YZF5-F1
#
_entry.id   AF-A0AAN7YZF5-F1
#
_cell.length_a   1.000
_cell.length_b   1.000
_cell.length_c   1.000
_cell.angle_alpha   90.00
_cell.angle_beta   90.00
_cell.angle_gamma   90.00
#
_symmetry.space_group_name_H-M   'P 1'
#
loop_
_entity.id
_entity.type
_entity.pdbx_description
1 polymer ?
#
loop_
_entity_poly.entity_id
_entity_poly.type
_entity_poly.pdbx_seq_one_letter_code
_entity_poly.pdbx_strand_id
1 'polypeptide(L)'
;MLYNNSALVTHFSMATLNKRTLVQYMQIIGALGIINLLLSLYMAFGDIESGTCDINATLSCTSVIKSEYGKIFGVPVSYYGITWNVVLLYCIWRIYLEDKVPAFVTTIFVWCSIGIGFVFYFIAAELIIGKICPFCTLVHIINVALMYLVFQVYCQLKSPPPLFLVANSLKSFIVTVALAHLMIILFVNGGTIGIGANGGGGGGIIGVNKKITNESFSQCLTRMNMVMFGSSSCGACMNQKRLFMLPGKDEKESPWQHIIFIECQGSDRSFKEECEKWEIRRYPTWHKFENDYHSSENKILESHSGVMDISQLSKMSGCEYKDDHENENENENNI
;
A
#
# COMPACT_ATOMS: atom_id res chain seq x y z
N MET A 1 17.99 -62.01 11.01
CA MET A 1 17.60 -60.95 10.06
C MET A 1 17.42 -59.66 10.85
N LEU A 2 18.46 -58.83 10.92
CA LEU A 2 18.44 -57.51 11.56
C LEU A 2 18.80 -56.50 10.48
N TYR A 3 17.80 -55.82 9.92
CA TYR A 3 18.02 -54.74 8.96
C TYR A 3 18.18 -53.43 9.74
N ASN A 4 19.44 -53.00 9.88
CA ASN A 4 19.83 -51.78 10.57
C ASN A 4 19.48 -50.56 9.69
N ASN A 5 18.41 -49.83 10.03
CA ASN A 5 18.00 -48.57 9.39
C ASN A 5 18.74 -47.36 9.99
N SER A 6 20.07 -47.40 10.00
CA SER A 6 20.89 -46.35 10.60
C SER A 6 22.05 -45.96 9.69
N ALA A 7 21.72 -45.46 8.49
CA ALA A 7 22.70 -44.85 7.59
C ALA A 7 22.04 -43.95 6.52
N LEU A 8 21.36 -42.88 6.92
CA LEU A 8 21.09 -41.75 6.01
C LEU A 8 21.07 -40.40 6.75
N VAL A 9 21.98 -40.23 7.69
CA VAL A 9 22.32 -38.88 8.17
C VAL A 9 23.47 -38.40 7.29
N THR A 10 23.12 -37.87 6.11
CA THR A 10 24.09 -37.17 5.27
C THR A 10 24.59 -35.94 6.04
N HIS A 11 25.81 -36.04 6.57
CA HIS A 11 26.55 -34.90 7.10
C HIS A 11 26.77 -33.88 5.98
N PHE A 12 25.89 -32.89 5.88
CA PHE A 12 26.11 -31.71 5.04
C PHE A 12 27.26 -30.90 5.63
N SER A 13 28.48 -31.15 5.15
CA SER A 13 29.71 -30.52 5.65
C SER A 13 29.78 -29.05 5.19
N MET A 14 29.56 -28.14 6.13
CA MET A 14 29.79 -26.68 5.98
C MET A 14 31.28 -26.35 6.18
N ALA A 15 32.14 -26.64 5.19
CA ALA A 15 33.59 -26.46 5.35
C ALA A 15 34.22 -25.28 4.59
N THR A 16 33.44 -24.41 3.93
CA THR A 16 34.01 -23.30 3.12
C THR A 16 33.57 -21.89 3.52
N LEU A 17 32.47 -21.72 4.26
CA LEU A 17 32.06 -20.40 4.77
C LEU A 17 32.62 -20.16 6.16
N ASN A 18 33.46 -19.13 6.31
CA ASN A 18 33.84 -18.65 7.63
C ASN A 18 32.54 -18.29 8.40
N LYS A 19 32.32 -18.91 9.56
CA LYS A 19 31.12 -18.70 10.40
C LYS A 19 30.88 -17.22 10.66
N ARG A 20 31.95 -16.42 10.80
CA ARG A 20 31.86 -14.96 10.98
C ARG A 20 31.28 -14.27 9.75
N THR A 21 31.72 -14.66 8.56
CA THR A 21 31.20 -14.13 7.29
C THR A 21 29.74 -14.51 7.10
N LEU A 22 29.37 -15.77 7.37
CA LEU A 22 27.97 -16.21 7.30
C LEU A 22 27.07 -15.35 8.18
N VAL A 23 27.47 -15.15 9.44
CA VAL A 23 26.73 -14.33 10.41
C VAL A 23 26.59 -12.89 9.94
N GLN A 24 27.65 -12.29 9.37
CA GLN A 24 27.59 -10.93 8.82
C GLN A 24 26.59 -10.81 7.66
N TYR A 25 26.60 -11.76 6.71
CA TYR A 25 25.61 -11.78 5.64
C TYR A 25 24.19 -11.92 6.19
N MET A 26 23.97 -12.84 7.14
CA MET A 26 22.65 -13.03 7.76
C MET A 26 22.18 -11.79 8.52
N GLN A 27 23.08 -11.03 9.15
CA GLN A 27 22.74 -9.76 9.80
C GLN A 27 22.27 -8.71 8.79
N ILE A 28 22.98 -8.56 7.67
CA ILE A 28 22.63 -7.59 6.61
C ILE A 28 21.31 -7.99 5.94
N ILE A 29 21.17 -9.27 5.56
CA ILE A 29 19.94 -9.80 4.94
C ILE A 29 18.76 -9.65 5.93
N GLY A 30 18.97 -9.95 7.22
CA GLY A 30 17.97 -9.78 8.26
C GLY A 30 17.54 -8.33 8.43
N ALA A 31 18.49 -7.39 8.47
CA ALA A 31 18.19 -5.95 8.56
C ALA A 31 17.38 -5.45 7.36
N LEU A 32 17.78 -5.83 6.14
CA LEU A 32 17.02 -5.51 4.93
C LEU A 32 15.62 -6.14 4.95
N GLY A 33 15.49 -7.39 5.42
CA GLY A 33 14.19 -8.05 5.59
C GLY A 33 13.28 -7.35 6.60
N ILE A 34 13.83 -6.83 7.71
CA ILE A 34 13.08 -6.04 8.69
C ILE A 34 12.61 -4.71 8.07
N ILE A 35 13.49 -3.98 7.37
CA ILE A 35 13.12 -2.74 6.68
C ILE A 35 11.99 -3.01 5.67
N ASN A 36 12.12 -4.08 4.89
CA ASN A 36 11.13 -4.48 3.89
C ASN A 36 9.79 -4.92 4.51
N LEU A 37 9.84 -5.57 5.68
CA LEU A 37 8.65 -5.90 6.47
C LEU A 37 7.94 -4.64 6.94
N LEU A 38 8.68 -3.66 7.47
CA LEU A 38 8.13 -2.38 7.92
C LEU A 38 7.49 -1.60 6.77
N LEU A 39 8.13 -1.59 5.59
CA LEU A 39 7.53 -1.02 4.37
C LEU A 39 6.25 -1.73 3.96
N SER A 40 6.23 -3.07 4.03
CA SER A 40 5.04 -3.87 3.71
C SER A 40 3.90 -3.61 4.69
N LEU A 41 4.21 -3.49 5.99
CA LEU A 41 3.25 -3.12 7.04
C LEU A 41 2.70 -1.70 6.83
N TYR A 42 3.58 -0.75 6.52
CA TYR A 42 3.17 0.62 6.21
C TYR A 42 2.26 0.68 4.97
N MET A 43 2.54 -0.11 3.93
CA MET A 43 1.65 -0.20 2.77
C MET A 43 0.34 -0.96 3.02
N ALA A 44 0.29 -1.82 4.04
CA ALA A 44 -0.92 -2.55 4.39
C ALA A 44 -1.84 -1.75 5.33
N PHE A 45 -1.27 -0.96 6.24
CA PHE A 45 -2.00 -0.35 7.35
C PHE A 45 -1.79 1.15 7.51
N GLY A 46 -0.84 1.74 6.80
CA GLY A 46 -0.63 3.19 6.82
C GLY A 46 -1.63 3.94 5.94
N ASP A 47 -1.80 5.22 6.21
CA ASP A 47 -2.70 6.12 5.47
C ASP A 47 -2.16 6.50 4.08
N ILE A 48 -1.65 5.55 3.31
CA ILE A 48 -1.14 5.83 1.95
C ILE A 48 -2.26 6.39 1.06
N GLU A 49 -3.51 6.04 1.35
CA GLU A 49 -4.69 6.59 0.68
C GLU A 49 -4.89 8.10 0.91
N SER A 50 -4.28 8.69 1.94
CA SER A 50 -4.32 10.15 2.15
C SER A 50 -3.43 10.93 1.17
N GLY A 51 -2.65 10.23 0.32
CA GLY A 51 -1.76 10.84 -0.66
C GLY A 51 -0.35 11.12 -0.14
N THR A 52 0.07 10.48 0.97
CA THR A 52 1.39 10.74 1.60
C THR A 52 2.58 10.58 0.63
N CYS A 53 2.45 9.79 -0.43
CA CYS A 53 3.45 9.61 -1.48
C CYS A 53 2.91 9.84 -2.91
N ASP A 54 1.78 10.54 -3.04
CA ASP A 54 1.28 11.04 -4.32
C ASP A 54 1.98 12.38 -4.62
N ILE A 55 3.20 12.29 -5.16
CA ILE A 55 4.04 13.46 -5.41
C ILE A 55 3.56 14.20 -6.65
N ASN A 56 3.24 13.47 -7.71
CA ASN A 56 2.77 14.05 -8.97
C ASN A 56 1.94 13.01 -9.75
N ALA A 57 1.50 13.41 -10.94
CA ALA A 57 0.70 12.56 -11.81
C ALA A 57 1.38 11.23 -12.18
N THR A 58 2.70 11.17 -12.26
CA THR A 58 3.44 9.94 -12.61
C THR A 58 3.87 9.17 -11.36
N LEU A 59 4.19 9.87 -10.26
CA LEU A 59 4.60 9.30 -8.98
C LEU A 59 3.42 9.26 -8.02
N SER A 60 2.67 8.16 -8.04
CA SER A 60 1.49 7.96 -7.19
C SER A 60 1.43 6.54 -6.66
N CYS A 61 1.49 6.40 -5.33
CA CYS A 61 1.28 5.12 -4.67
C CYS A 61 -0.20 4.73 -4.68
N THR A 62 -1.09 5.70 -4.50
CA THR A 62 -2.53 5.43 -4.41
C THR A 62 -3.05 4.82 -5.70
N SER A 63 -2.64 5.35 -6.86
CA SER A 63 -3.06 4.83 -8.15
C SER A 63 -2.55 3.40 -8.41
N VAL A 64 -1.34 3.07 -7.95
CA VAL A 64 -0.77 1.71 -8.10
C VAL A 64 -1.43 0.72 -7.14
N ILE A 65 -1.58 1.06 -5.85
CA ILE A 65 -2.15 0.17 -4.83
C ILE A 65 -3.64 -0.10 -5.07
N LYS A 66 -4.40 0.89 -5.58
CA LYS A 66 -5.82 0.73 -5.90
C LYS A 66 -6.09 0.11 -7.27
N SER A 67 -5.06 -0.10 -8.09
CA SER A 67 -5.20 -0.75 -9.39
C SER A 67 -5.62 -2.22 -9.24
N GLU A 68 -6.05 -2.84 -10.35
CA GLU A 68 -6.34 -4.28 -10.40
C GLU A 68 -5.09 -5.12 -10.06
N TYR A 69 -3.89 -4.59 -10.33
CA TYR A 69 -2.61 -5.24 -10.02
C TYR A 69 -2.20 -5.10 -8.55
N GLY A 70 -2.82 -4.17 -7.81
CA GLY A 70 -2.61 -4.00 -6.36
C GLY A 70 -3.24 -5.10 -5.51
N LYS A 71 -3.98 -6.04 -6.14
CA LYS A 71 -4.63 -7.17 -5.50
C LYS A 71 -4.29 -8.47 -6.23
N ILE A 72 -4.13 -9.55 -5.46
CA ILE A 72 -4.02 -10.92 -5.97
C ILE A 72 -5.09 -11.74 -5.26
N PHE A 73 -5.97 -12.40 -6.02
CA PHE A 73 -7.14 -13.13 -5.49
C PHE A 73 -8.00 -12.31 -4.50
N GLY A 74 -8.17 -11.01 -4.75
CA GLY A 74 -8.93 -10.09 -3.89
C GLY A 74 -8.18 -9.56 -2.68
N VAL A 75 -7.01 -10.13 -2.35
CA VAL A 75 -6.18 -9.72 -1.21
C VAL A 75 -5.13 -8.70 -1.66
N PRO A 76 -4.95 -7.58 -0.93
CA PRO A 76 -3.92 -6.60 -1.28
C PRO A 76 -2.51 -7.20 -1.28
N VAL A 77 -1.70 -6.82 -2.27
CA VAL A 77 -0.32 -7.32 -2.44
C VAL A 77 0.56 -7.09 -1.21
N SER A 78 0.31 -6.04 -0.44
CA SER A 78 1.04 -5.72 0.79
C SER A 78 0.97 -6.83 1.87
N TYR A 79 -0.13 -7.58 1.96
CA TYR A 79 -0.25 -8.74 2.85
C TYR A 79 0.67 -9.89 2.45
N TYR A 80 0.82 -10.12 1.14
CA TYR A 80 1.79 -11.08 0.63
C TYR A 80 3.21 -10.61 0.93
N GLY A 81 3.50 -9.31 0.81
CA GLY A 81 4.78 -8.71 1.21
C GLY A 81 5.11 -8.90 2.69
N ILE A 82 4.12 -8.76 3.59
CA ILE A 82 4.29 -9.04 5.02
C ILE A 82 4.69 -10.51 5.22
N THR A 83 3.91 -11.43 4.65
CA THR A 83 4.18 -12.86 4.83
C THR A 83 5.52 -13.26 4.21
N TRP A 84 5.88 -12.66 3.08
CA TRP A 84 7.15 -12.86 2.42
C TRP A 84 8.35 -12.57 3.32
N ASN A 85 8.31 -11.43 4.01
CA ASN A 85 9.37 -11.03 4.91
C ASN A 85 9.34 -11.80 6.23
N VAL A 86 8.17 -12.19 6.74
CA VAL A 86 8.07 -13.06 7.92
C VAL A 86 8.71 -14.43 7.65
N VAL A 87 8.45 -15.01 6.47
CA VAL A 87 9.07 -16.28 6.04
C VAL A 87 10.59 -16.14 5.93
N LEU A 88 11.08 -15.05 5.33
CA LEU A 88 12.50 -14.76 5.23
C LEU A 88 13.16 -14.69 6.62
N LEU A 89 12.60 -13.89 7.53
CA LEU A 89 13.13 -13.70 8.89
C LEU A 89 13.09 -14.99 9.72
N TYR A 90 12.05 -15.82 9.54
CA TYR A 90 11.99 -17.14 10.16
C TYR A 90 13.11 -18.07 9.68
N CYS A 91 13.39 -18.10 8.37
CA CYS A 91 14.51 -18.88 7.84
C CYS A 91 15.86 -18.40 8.40
N ILE A 92 16.05 -17.09 8.52
CA ILE A 92 17.26 -16.50 9.12
C ILE A 92 17.38 -16.88 10.60
N TRP A 93 16.29 -16.81 11.38
CA TRP A 93 16.28 -17.29 12.77
C TRP A 93 16.75 -18.74 12.84
N ARG A 94 16.20 -19.64 12.01
CA ARG A 94 16.58 -21.06 12.03
C ARG A 94 18.05 -21.29 11.69
N ILE A 95 18.64 -20.46 10.82
CA ILE A 95 20.08 -20.46 10.55
C ILE A 95 20.88 -20.06 11.80
N TYR A 96 20.42 -19.06 12.57
CA TYR A 96 21.08 -18.67 13.84
C TYR A 96 21.03 -19.77 14.91
N LEU A 97 19.98 -20.60 14.91
CA LEU A 97 19.90 -21.78 15.77
C LEU A 97 20.77 -22.96 15.27
N GLU A 98 21.57 -22.75 14.23
CA GLU A 98 22.42 -23.76 13.58
C GLU A 98 21.64 -24.98 13.07
N ASP A 99 20.35 -24.81 12.83
CA ASP A 99 19.45 -25.88 12.45
C ASP A 99 19.39 -25.99 10.92
N LYS A 100 19.91 -27.09 10.38
CA LYS A 100 19.87 -27.43 8.93
C LYS A 100 20.27 -26.25 8.02
N VAL A 101 21.33 -25.52 8.38
CA VAL A 101 21.75 -24.29 7.71
C VAL A 101 21.77 -24.38 6.17
N PRO A 102 22.34 -25.42 5.52
CA PRO A 102 22.34 -25.50 4.05
C PRO A 102 20.94 -25.59 3.43
N ALA A 103 19.99 -26.21 4.11
CA ALA A 103 18.60 -26.30 3.65
C ALA A 103 17.91 -24.94 3.73
N PHE A 104 18.09 -24.19 4.82
CA PHE A 104 17.50 -22.86 4.95
C PHE A 104 18.13 -21.83 4.01
N VAL A 105 19.46 -21.86 3.79
CA VAL A 105 20.10 -20.99 2.79
C VAL A 105 19.55 -21.27 1.39
N THR A 106 19.42 -22.55 1.02
CA THR A 106 18.83 -22.95 -0.27
C THR A 106 17.36 -22.53 -0.36
N THR A 107 16.61 -22.61 0.74
CA THR A 107 15.21 -22.15 0.81
C THR A 107 15.12 -20.66 0.58
N ILE A 108 15.94 -19.85 1.26
CA ILE A 108 15.97 -18.40 1.09
C ILE A 108 16.33 -18.05 -0.35
N PHE A 109 17.28 -18.74 -0.97
CA PHE A 109 17.65 -18.54 -2.36
C PHE A 109 16.45 -18.75 -3.31
N VAL A 110 15.79 -19.91 -3.22
CA VAL A 110 14.60 -20.23 -4.02
C VAL A 110 13.47 -19.25 -3.76
N TRP A 111 13.24 -18.89 -2.49
CA TRP A 111 12.25 -17.90 -2.10
C TRP A 111 12.54 -16.57 -2.80
N CYS A 112 13.73 -16.00 -2.63
CA CYS A 112 14.14 -14.78 -3.32
C CYS A 112 14.02 -14.90 -4.85
N SER A 113 14.29 -16.07 -5.45
CA SER A 113 14.15 -16.26 -6.92
C SER A 113 12.72 -16.08 -7.39
N ILE A 114 11.76 -16.64 -6.66
CA ILE A 114 10.33 -16.43 -6.91
C ILE A 114 9.99 -14.94 -6.73
N GLY A 115 10.56 -14.29 -5.72
CA GLY A 115 10.35 -12.86 -5.44
C GLY A 115 10.80 -11.96 -6.58
N ILE A 116 11.93 -12.26 -7.22
CA ILE A 116 12.39 -11.54 -8.41
C ILE A 116 11.42 -11.68 -9.58
N GLY A 117 10.79 -12.86 -9.75
CA GLY A 117 9.72 -13.04 -10.73
C GLY A 117 8.54 -12.08 -10.49
N PHE A 118 8.13 -11.93 -9.22
CA PHE A 118 7.09 -10.95 -8.84
C PHE A 118 7.54 -9.50 -9.01
N VAL A 119 8.81 -9.17 -8.75
CA VAL A 119 9.34 -7.82 -9.00
C VAL A 119 9.18 -7.45 -10.48
N PHE A 120 9.54 -8.34 -11.39
CA PHE A 120 9.33 -8.09 -12.83
C PHE A 120 7.86 -7.93 -13.19
N TYR A 121 6.98 -8.75 -12.61
CA TYR A 121 5.54 -8.62 -12.79
C TYR A 121 5.02 -7.25 -12.33
N PHE A 122 5.41 -6.78 -11.14
CA PHE A 122 4.95 -5.49 -10.61
C PHE A 122 5.54 -4.29 -11.37
N ILE A 123 6.80 -4.36 -11.80
CA ILE A 123 7.37 -3.34 -12.70
C ILE A 123 6.58 -3.28 -14.00
N ALA A 124 6.23 -4.42 -14.59
CA ALA A 124 5.38 -4.45 -15.79
C ALA A 124 3.99 -3.85 -15.53
N ALA A 125 3.39 -4.13 -14.37
CA ALA A 125 2.13 -3.52 -13.97
C ALA A 125 2.24 -1.98 -13.85
N GLU A 126 3.28 -1.45 -13.21
CA GLU A 126 3.53 0.00 -13.11
C GLU A 126 3.65 0.66 -14.48
N LEU A 127 4.34 -0.01 -15.43
CA LEU A 127 4.46 0.46 -16.81
C LEU A 127 3.12 0.45 -17.56
N ILE A 128 2.27 -0.56 -17.35
CA ILE A 128 0.94 -0.65 -17.97
C ILE A 128 0.00 0.43 -17.42
N ILE A 129 0.04 0.67 -16.10
CA ILE A 129 -0.77 1.72 -15.44
C ILE A 129 -0.26 3.13 -15.83
N GLY A 130 1.02 3.24 -16.21
CA GLY A 130 1.67 4.52 -16.49
C GLY A 130 1.94 5.34 -15.23
N LYS A 131 2.04 4.68 -14.07
CA LYS A 131 2.26 5.29 -12.75
C LYS A 131 3.32 4.49 -12.00
N ILE A 132 4.21 5.18 -11.29
CA ILE A 132 5.30 4.59 -10.50
C ILE A 132 5.04 4.83 -9.03
N CYS A 133 5.14 3.79 -8.20
CA CYS A 133 5.04 3.90 -6.76
C CYS A 133 6.45 3.95 -6.12
N PRO A 134 6.83 5.06 -5.46
CA PRO A 134 8.12 5.16 -4.79
C PRO A 134 8.37 4.06 -3.74
N PHE A 135 7.33 3.65 -2.99
CA PHE A 135 7.46 2.58 -2.01
C PHE A 135 7.62 1.21 -2.65
N CYS A 136 6.87 0.89 -3.72
CA CYS A 136 7.07 -0.34 -4.48
C CYS A 136 8.48 -0.39 -5.07
N THR A 137 8.97 0.73 -5.62
CA THR A 137 10.34 0.84 -6.13
C THR A 137 11.38 0.54 -5.06
N LEU A 138 11.20 1.07 -3.84
CA LEU A 138 12.09 0.77 -2.72
C LEU A 138 12.08 -0.73 -2.36
N VAL A 139 10.89 -1.34 -2.31
CA VAL A 139 10.73 -2.78 -2.08
C VAL A 139 11.37 -3.61 -3.22
N HIS A 140 11.27 -3.18 -4.47
CA HIS A 140 11.92 -3.82 -5.62
C HIS A 140 13.44 -3.79 -5.47
N ILE A 141 14.03 -2.63 -5.14
CA ILE A 141 15.47 -2.48 -4.92
C ILE A 141 15.94 -3.38 -3.78
N ILE A 142 15.20 -3.40 -2.66
CA ILE A 142 15.54 -4.26 -1.51
C ILE A 142 15.49 -5.74 -1.91
N ASN A 143 14.46 -6.20 -2.63
CA ASN A 143 14.37 -7.59 -3.07
C ASN A 143 15.49 -7.99 -4.05
N VAL A 144 15.92 -7.09 -4.94
CA VAL A 144 17.08 -7.30 -5.81
C VAL A 144 18.37 -7.41 -5.00
N ALA A 145 18.56 -6.54 -4.00
CA ALA A 145 19.73 -6.59 -3.11
C ALA A 145 19.74 -7.89 -2.27
N LEU A 146 18.59 -8.30 -1.72
CA LEU A 146 18.43 -9.55 -0.99
C LEU A 146 18.80 -10.75 -1.87
N MET A 147 18.29 -10.81 -3.11
CA MET A 147 18.66 -11.85 -4.07
C MET A 147 20.18 -11.89 -4.29
N TYR A 148 20.81 -10.74 -4.56
CA TYR A 148 22.25 -10.68 -4.79
C TYR A 148 23.05 -11.21 -3.59
N LEU A 149 22.73 -10.77 -2.37
CA LEU A 149 23.41 -11.21 -1.14
C LEU A 149 23.22 -12.71 -0.89
N VAL A 150 22.00 -13.21 -1.06
CA VAL A 150 21.69 -14.63 -0.87
C VAL A 150 22.38 -15.49 -1.93
N PHE A 151 22.44 -15.04 -3.18
CA PHE A 151 23.17 -15.72 -4.24
C PHE A 151 24.66 -15.87 -3.91
N GLN A 152 25.30 -14.82 -3.36
CA GLN A 152 26.70 -14.91 -2.90
C GLN A 152 26.89 -16.01 -1.84
N VAL A 153 26.00 -16.07 -0.84
CA VAL A 153 26.05 -17.09 0.22
C VAL A 153 25.77 -18.48 -0.36
N TYR A 154 24.81 -18.60 -1.27
CA TYR A 154 24.44 -19.85 -1.91
C TYR A 154 25.58 -20.43 -2.76
N CYS A 155 26.28 -19.60 -3.54
CA CYS A 155 27.44 -20.02 -4.35
C CYS A 155 28.62 -20.52 -3.49
N GLN A 156 28.68 -20.15 -2.22
CA GLN A 156 29.71 -20.62 -1.29
C GLN A 156 29.35 -21.96 -0.62
N LEU A 157 28.14 -22.49 -0.84
CA LEU A 157 27.74 -23.83 -0.40
C LEU A 157 28.42 -24.90 -1.26
N LYS A 158 29.17 -25.80 -0.61
CA LYS A 158 29.91 -26.89 -1.28
C LYS A 158 29.01 -27.92 -1.96
N SER A 159 27.84 -28.20 -1.38
CA SER A 159 26.87 -29.14 -1.91
C SER A 159 25.45 -28.71 -1.51
N PRO A 160 24.76 -27.89 -2.32
CA PRO A 160 23.39 -27.49 -2.02
C PRO A 160 22.49 -28.74 -2.03
N PRO A 161 21.62 -28.93 -1.02
CA PRO A 161 20.67 -30.03 -1.02
C PRO A 161 19.73 -29.92 -2.24
N PRO A 162 19.35 -31.04 -2.87
CA PRO A 162 18.34 -31.04 -3.92
C PRO A 162 17.00 -30.50 -3.38
N LEU A 163 16.28 -29.79 -4.24
CA LEU A 163 15.04 -29.08 -3.87
C LEU A 163 13.99 -29.98 -3.19
N PHE A 164 13.88 -31.23 -3.61
CA PHE A 164 12.94 -32.19 -3.02
C PHE A 164 13.22 -32.48 -1.54
N LEU A 165 14.51 -32.58 -1.14
CA LEU A 165 14.87 -32.80 0.26
C LEU A 165 14.56 -31.56 1.12
N VAL A 166 14.79 -30.37 0.57
CA VAL A 166 14.44 -29.10 1.23
C VAL A 166 12.94 -28.99 1.43
N ALA A 167 12.16 -29.23 0.36
CA ALA A 167 10.70 -29.19 0.41
C ALA A 167 10.13 -30.20 1.43
N ASN A 168 10.67 -31.42 1.48
CA ASN A 168 10.24 -32.42 2.45
C ASN A 168 10.58 -32.01 3.90
N SER A 169 11.79 -31.44 4.13
CA SER A 169 12.18 -30.96 5.46
C SER A 169 11.39 -29.74 5.93
N LEU A 170 10.77 -28.99 5.02
CA LEU A 170 9.99 -27.79 5.33
C LEU A 170 8.48 -27.98 5.10
N LYS A 171 8.02 -29.20 4.82
CA LYS A 171 6.63 -29.49 4.46
C LYS A 171 5.63 -28.89 5.44
N SER A 172 5.83 -29.09 6.74
CA SER A 172 4.93 -28.55 7.77
C SER A 172 4.86 -27.02 7.72
N PHE A 173 6.00 -26.35 7.54
CA PHE A 173 6.06 -24.90 7.44
C PHE A 173 5.35 -24.37 6.18
N ILE A 174 5.61 -25.00 5.03
CA ILE A 174 4.96 -24.66 3.76
C ILE A 174 3.45 -24.83 3.86
N VAL A 175 2.99 -25.95 4.44
CA VAL A 175 1.55 -26.22 4.65
C VAL A 175 0.93 -25.16 5.55
N THR A 176 1.56 -24.77 6.65
CA THR A 176 1.04 -23.71 7.54
C THR A 176 0.92 -22.38 6.82
N VAL A 177 1.93 -21.96 6.05
CA VAL A 177 1.89 -20.71 5.28
C VAL A 177 0.78 -20.77 4.21
N ALA A 178 0.63 -21.90 3.53
CA ALA A 178 -0.42 -22.09 2.53
C ALA A 178 -1.83 -22.03 3.14
N LEU A 179 -2.05 -22.70 4.29
CA LEU A 179 -3.31 -22.66 5.01
C LEU A 179 -3.62 -21.25 5.53
N ALA A 180 -2.62 -20.51 6.02
CA ALA A 180 -2.79 -19.13 6.46
C ALA A 180 -3.26 -18.23 5.31
N HIS A 181 -2.64 -18.33 4.12
CA HIS A 181 -3.09 -17.58 2.95
C HIS A 181 -4.47 -18.02 2.47
N LEU A 182 -4.76 -19.33 2.48
CA LEU A 182 -6.10 -19.83 2.12
C LEU A 182 -7.16 -19.24 3.06
N MET A 183 -6.89 -19.21 4.37
CA MET A 183 -7.78 -18.60 5.36
C MET A 183 -7.96 -17.10 5.11
N ILE A 184 -6.89 -16.35 4.82
CA ILE A 184 -6.98 -14.92 4.52
C ILE A 184 -7.81 -14.69 3.24
N ILE A 185 -7.57 -15.46 2.18
CA ILE A 185 -8.30 -15.38 0.92
C ILE A 185 -9.79 -15.70 1.16
N LEU A 186 -10.09 -16.76 1.90
CA LEU A 186 -11.47 -17.13 2.25
C LEU A 186 -12.13 -16.10 3.17
N PHE A 187 -11.41 -15.44 4.06
CA PHE A 187 -11.97 -14.39 4.90
C PHE A 187 -12.29 -13.12 4.09
N VAL A 188 -11.33 -12.68 3.26
CA VAL A 188 -11.48 -11.48 2.43
C VAL A 188 -12.53 -11.68 1.34
N ASN A 189 -12.59 -12.86 0.72
CA ASN A 189 -13.55 -13.15 -0.36
C ASN A 189 -14.86 -13.76 0.17
N GLY A 190 -14.83 -14.51 1.27
CA GLY A 190 -15.98 -15.20 1.84
C GLY A 190 -16.97 -14.29 2.55
N GLY A 191 -16.64 -13.02 2.78
CA GLY A 191 -17.63 -11.98 3.08
C GLY A 191 -18.72 -11.83 2.00
N THR A 192 -18.56 -12.46 0.83
CA THR A 192 -19.60 -12.55 -0.21
C THR A 192 -20.60 -13.71 -0.02
N ILE A 193 -20.40 -14.59 0.97
CA ILE A 193 -21.34 -15.66 1.32
C ILE A 193 -22.05 -15.29 2.64
N GLY A 194 -23.14 -14.53 2.54
CA GLY A 194 -24.27 -14.68 3.47
C GLY A 194 -24.43 -13.73 4.66
N ILE A 195 -23.73 -12.59 4.75
CA ILE A 195 -24.19 -11.44 5.55
C ILE A 195 -24.01 -10.19 4.69
N GLY A 196 -25.11 -9.55 4.34
CA GLY A 196 -25.14 -8.42 3.41
C GLY A 196 -24.22 -7.29 3.82
N ALA A 197 -23.12 -7.12 3.09
CA ALA A 197 -22.36 -5.89 3.03
C ALA A 197 -21.94 -5.67 1.57
N ASN A 198 -22.79 -4.98 0.82
CA ASN A 198 -22.39 -4.33 -0.43
C ASN A 198 -21.40 -3.21 -0.08
N GLY A 199 -20.13 -3.39 -0.42
CA GLY A 199 -19.14 -2.32 -0.30
C GLY A 199 -17.72 -2.84 -0.46
N GLY A 200 -17.06 -2.46 -1.55
CA GLY A 200 -15.79 -3.01 -2.00
C GLY A 200 -14.70 -3.14 -0.94
N GLY A 201 -14.04 -4.30 -0.96
CA GLY A 201 -12.86 -4.58 -0.17
C GLY A 201 -11.73 -3.59 -0.45
N GLY A 202 -11.47 -2.75 0.54
CA GLY A 202 -10.20 -2.07 0.79
C GLY A 202 -9.92 -2.27 2.27
N GLY A 203 -8.70 -2.71 2.60
CA GLY A 203 -8.28 -2.92 3.98
C GLY A 203 -8.42 -1.63 4.78
N GLY A 204 -9.39 -1.63 5.67
CA GLY A 204 -9.60 -0.60 6.68
C GLY A 204 -10.42 -1.23 7.78
N ILE A 205 -9.76 -1.75 8.81
CA ILE A 205 -10.43 -2.05 10.07
C ILE A 205 -10.89 -0.69 10.62
N ILE A 206 -12.20 -0.46 10.58
CA ILE A 206 -12.93 0.61 11.29
C ILE A 206 -12.33 2.01 11.06
N GLY A 207 -12.53 2.52 9.84
CA GLY A 207 -12.47 3.94 9.53
C GLY A 207 -13.63 4.26 8.61
N VAL A 208 -14.83 4.40 9.16
CA VAL A 208 -15.94 4.99 8.41
C VAL A 208 -15.49 6.41 8.08
N ASN A 209 -14.96 6.64 6.88
CA ASN A 209 -14.73 7.99 6.38
C ASN A 209 -16.11 8.64 6.32
N LYS A 210 -16.41 9.44 7.35
CA LYS A 210 -17.65 10.21 7.50
C LYS A 210 -17.84 11.01 6.21
N LYS A 211 -18.92 10.73 5.48
CA LYS A 211 -19.24 11.44 4.25
C LYS A 211 -19.85 12.79 4.59
N ILE A 212 -19.57 13.77 3.74
CA ILE A 212 -20.20 15.08 3.75
C ILE A 212 -21.51 14.91 2.98
N THR A 213 -22.63 14.91 3.70
CA THR A 213 -23.97 14.77 3.10
C THR A 213 -24.64 16.13 2.87
N ASN A 214 -24.30 17.12 3.68
CA ASN A 214 -24.90 18.44 3.64
C ASN A 214 -24.29 19.34 2.56
N GLU A 215 -25.12 19.85 1.64
CA GLU A 215 -24.69 20.79 0.59
C GLU A 215 -24.19 22.12 1.14
N SER A 216 -24.77 22.60 2.26
CA SER A 216 -24.45 23.91 2.84
C SER A 216 -22.98 24.03 3.27
N PHE A 217 -22.37 22.92 3.71
CA PHE A 217 -20.95 22.90 4.03
C PHE A 217 -20.10 23.12 2.77
N SER A 218 -20.41 22.42 1.69
CA SER A 218 -19.67 22.55 0.42
C SER A 218 -19.87 23.93 -0.21
N GLN A 219 -21.09 24.48 -0.16
CA GLN A 219 -21.37 25.85 -0.56
C GLN A 219 -20.61 26.88 0.28
N CYS A 220 -20.47 26.62 1.59
CA CYS A 220 -19.67 27.47 2.46
C CYS A 220 -18.18 27.44 2.06
N LEU A 221 -17.60 26.27 1.78
CA LEU A 221 -16.21 26.17 1.31
C LEU A 221 -15.97 27.05 0.08
N THR A 222 -16.86 26.97 -0.91
CA THR A 222 -16.84 27.81 -2.12
C THR A 222 -16.91 29.29 -1.80
N ARG A 223 -17.86 29.70 -0.94
CA ARG A 223 -18.01 31.09 -0.50
C ARG A 223 -16.79 31.61 0.27
N MET A 224 -16.08 30.72 0.97
CA MET A 224 -14.83 31.04 1.67
C MET A 224 -13.60 30.95 0.74
N ASN A 225 -13.81 30.95 -0.58
CA ASN A 225 -12.79 30.92 -1.63
C ASN A 225 -11.82 29.74 -1.48
N MET A 226 -12.32 28.59 -1.04
CA MET A 226 -11.57 27.34 -0.99
C MET A 226 -11.54 26.69 -2.38
N VAL A 227 -10.34 26.43 -2.89
CA VAL A 227 -10.13 25.83 -4.20
C VAL A 227 -9.24 24.60 -4.05
N MET A 228 -9.65 23.51 -4.69
CA MET A 228 -8.90 22.26 -4.73
C MET A 228 -8.23 22.09 -6.09
N PHE A 229 -6.91 22.02 -6.10
CA PHE A 229 -6.11 21.69 -7.27
C PHE A 229 -5.76 20.20 -7.26
N GLY A 230 -5.88 19.53 -8.39
CA GLY A 230 -5.49 18.14 -8.48
C GLY A 230 -5.69 17.55 -9.86
N SER A 231 -5.86 16.23 -9.91
CA SER A 231 -6.24 15.56 -11.16
C SER A 231 -7.25 14.46 -10.93
N SER A 232 -8.17 14.30 -11.88
CA SER A 232 -9.09 13.16 -11.97
C SER A 232 -8.37 11.81 -12.03
N SER A 233 -7.12 11.76 -12.48
CA SER A 233 -6.30 10.53 -12.52
C SER A 233 -5.48 10.27 -11.24
N CYS A 234 -5.53 11.19 -10.27
CA CYS A 234 -4.80 11.11 -9.01
C CYS A 234 -5.65 10.42 -7.92
N GLY A 235 -5.11 9.35 -7.33
CA GLY A 235 -5.83 8.54 -6.35
C GLY A 235 -6.24 9.30 -5.10
N ALA A 236 -5.35 10.11 -4.52
CA ALA A 236 -5.66 10.97 -3.38
C ALA A 236 -6.72 12.04 -3.70
N CYS A 237 -6.68 12.60 -4.91
CA CYS A 237 -7.67 13.55 -5.39
C CYS A 237 -9.08 12.92 -5.46
N MET A 238 -9.14 11.68 -5.95
CA MET A 238 -10.36 10.90 -5.95
C MET A 238 -10.81 10.52 -4.53
N ASN A 239 -9.89 10.30 -3.58
CA ASN A 239 -10.25 10.07 -2.18
C ASN A 239 -10.85 11.33 -1.53
N GLN A 240 -10.26 12.50 -1.75
CA GLN A 240 -10.85 13.78 -1.32
C GLN A 240 -12.24 13.96 -1.91
N LYS A 241 -12.41 13.75 -3.22
CA LYS A 241 -13.69 13.85 -3.91
C LYS A 241 -14.75 12.92 -3.31
N ARG A 242 -14.38 11.67 -2.98
CA ARG A 242 -15.30 10.69 -2.39
C ARG A 242 -15.91 11.13 -1.06
N LEU A 243 -15.26 12.00 -0.29
CA LEU A 243 -15.84 12.57 0.93
C LEU A 243 -17.12 13.37 0.62
N PHE A 244 -17.21 13.97 -0.57
CA PHE A 244 -18.33 14.81 -1.01
C PHE A 244 -19.30 14.08 -1.95
N MET A 245 -19.07 12.80 -2.27
CA MET A 245 -19.89 12.03 -3.21
C MET A 245 -20.93 11.18 -2.46
N LEU A 246 -22.21 11.35 -2.78
CA LEU A 246 -23.29 10.54 -2.22
C LEU A 246 -23.30 9.13 -2.87
N PRO A 247 -23.62 8.06 -2.11
CA PRO A 247 -23.69 6.70 -2.66
C PRO A 247 -24.70 6.60 -3.81
N GLY A 248 -24.28 6.06 -4.96
CA GLY A 248 -25.15 5.86 -6.13
C GLY A 248 -25.59 7.15 -6.84
N LYS A 249 -24.95 8.27 -6.54
CA LYS A 249 -25.26 9.58 -7.10
C LYS A 249 -24.11 10.11 -7.95
N ASP A 250 -24.48 10.84 -9.00
CA ASP A 250 -23.52 11.54 -9.86
C ASP A 250 -22.99 12.80 -9.18
N GLU A 251 -21.95 13.40 -9.79
CA GLU A 251 -21.28 14.60 -9.27
C GLU A 251 -22.22 15.78 -9.06
N LYS A 252 -23.18 15.97 -9.97
CA LYS A 252 -24.18 17.05 -9.93
C LYS A 252 -25.26 16.83 -8.87
N GLU A 253 -25.40 15.61 -8.38
CA GLU A 253 -26.39 15.25 -7.35
C GLU A 253 -25.73 15.08 -5.97
N SER A 254 -24.45 15.45 -5.86
CA SER A 254 -23.66 15.32 -4.64
C SER A 254 -23.11 16.68 -4.22
N PRO A 255 -22.82 16.91 -2.92
CA PRO A 255 -22.19 18.15 -2.45
C PRO A 255 -20.92 18.57 -3.20
N TRP A 256 -20.24 17.59 -3.83
CA TRP A 256 -19.11 17.80 -4.74
C TRP A 256 -19.38 18.87 -5.83
N GLN A 257 -20.61 19.01 -6.31
CA GLN A 257 -20.96 19.98 -7.36
C GLN A 257 -20.61 21.43 -7.01
N HIS A 258 -20.52 21.76 -5.71
CA HIS A 258 -20.21 23.10 -5.26
C HIS A 258 -18.70 23.34 -5.15
N ILE A 259 -17.90 22.29 -5.02
CA ILE A 259 -16.46 22.40 -4.81
C ILE A 259 -15.78 22.94 -6.07
N ILE A 260 -15.01 24.01 -5.91
CA ILE A 260 -14.17 24.54 -6.98
C ILE A 260 -12.96 23.63 -7.13
N PHE A 261 -13.04 22.70 -8.09
CA PHE A 261 -11.96 21.80 -8.45
C PHE A 261 -11.30 22.25 -9.76
N ILE A 262 -9.98 22.48 -9.72
CA ILE A 262 -9.17 22.81 -10.88
C ILE A 262 -8.41 21.55 -11.32
N GLU A 263 -8.74 21.07 -12.53
CA GLU A 263 -8.04 19.97 -13.19
C GLU A 263 -6.70 20.47 -13.71
N CYS A 264 -5.61 19.95 -13.12
CA CYS A 264 -4.24 20.28 -13.48
C CYS A 264 -3.66 19.34 -14.54
N GLN A 265 -4.41 18.34 -15.00
CA GLN A 265 -3.95 17.37 -15.98
C GLN A 265 -5.01 17.09 -17.06
N GLY A 266 -4.78 17.66 -18.25
CA GLY A 266 -5.54 17.39 -19.47
C GLY A 266 -4.67 17.52 -20.72
N SER A 267 -5.19 17.10 -21.87
CA SER A 267 -4.50 17.29 -23.17
C SER A 267 -4.49 18.75 -23.63
N ASP A 268 -5.33 19.59 -23.01
CA ASP A 268 -5.39 21.02 -23.26
C ASP A 268 -4.33 21.76 -22.42
N ARG A 269 -3.58 22.66 -23.08
CA ARG A 269 -2.49 23.42 -22.47
C ARG A 269 -2.96 24.37 -21.37
N SER A 270 -4.21 24.84 -21.47
CA SER A 270 -4.82 25.77 -20.51
C SER A 270 -4.80 25.23 -19.07
N PHE A 271 -5.08 23.94 -18.87
CA PHE A 271 -5.09 23.29 -17.56
C PHE A 271 -3.72 23.29 -16.86
N LYS A 272 -2.64 23.19 -17.66
CA LYS A 272 -1.27 23.13 -17.14
C LYS A 272 -0.78 24.51 -16.70
N GLU A 273 -1.11 25.54 -17.48
CA GLU A 273 -0.74 26.94 -17.20
C GLU A 273 -1.37 27.45 -15.89
N GLU A 274 -2.62 27.08 -15.61
CA GLU A 274 -3.35 27.52 -14.42
C GLU A 274 -2.74 26.96 -13.11
N CYS A 275 -2.34 25.67 -13.11
CA CYS A 275 -1.72 25.07 -11.93
C CYS A 275 -0.23 25.43 -11.78
N GLU A 276 0.48 25.73 -12.87
CA GLU A 276 1.83 26.28 -12.83
C GLU A 276 1.85 27.70 -12.25
N LYS A 277 0.86 28.53 -12.57
CA LYS A 277 0.68 29.89 -12.02
C LYS A 277 0.63 29.90 -10.48
N TRP A 278 -0.01 28.91 -9.87
CA TRP A 278 -0.12 28.78 -8.42
C TRP A 278 0.94 27.86 -7.79
N GLU A 279 1.98 27.51 -8.56
CA GLU A 279 3.09 26.64 -8.15
C GLU A 279 2.64 25.31 -7.51
N ILE A 280 1.59 24.67 -8.04
CA ILE A 280 1.08 23.42 -7.49
C ILE A 280 2.07 22.27 -7.78
N ARG A 281 2.72 21.74 -6.74
CA ARG A 281 3.75 20.68 -6.86
C ARG A 281 3.28 19.28 -6.48
N ARG A 282 2.17 19.15 -5.75
CA ARG A 282 1.61 17.89 -5.24
C ARG A 282 0.10 17.91 -5.31
N TYR A 283 -0.52 16.74 -5.38
CA TYR A 283 -1.97 16.61 -5.50
C TYR A 283 -2.58 15.72 -4.40
N PRO A 284 -3.79 16.02 -3.92
CA PRO A 284 -4.47 17.30 -4.10
C PRO A 284 -3.78 18.41 -3.30
N THR A 285 -4.03 19.67 -3.66
CA THR A 285 -3.62 20.83 -2.86
C THR A 285 -4.81 21.76 -2.72
N TRP A 286 -5.12 22.15 -1.49
CA TRP A 286 -6.17 23.11 -1.16
C TRP A 286 -5.58 24.48 -0.90
N HIS A 287 -6.09 25.50 -1.59
CA HIS A 287 -5.77 26.89 -1.29
C HIS A 287 -7.02 27.63 -0.82
N LYS A 288 -6.84 28.49 0.18
CA LYS A 288 -7.80 29.51 0.54
C LYS A 288 -7.34 30.83 -0.05
N PHE A 289 -8.17 31.42 -0.89
CA PHE A 289 -7.88 32.69 -1.53
C PHE A 289 -8.50 33.87 -0.78
N GLU A 290 -7.90 35.05 -0.93
CA GLU A 290 -8.43 36.29 -0.35
C GLU A 290 -9.74 36.70 -1.02
N ASN A 291 -9.78 36.60 -2.35
CA ASN A 291 -10.94 36.92 -3.17
C ASN A 291 -11.44 35.69 -3.94
N ASP A 292 -12.56 35.85 -4.65
CA ASP A 292 -13.07 34.83 -5.56
C ASP A 292 -11.97 34.38 -6.54
N TYR A 293 -11.90 33.09 -6.81
CA TYR A 293 -10.84 32.47 -7.60
C TYR A 293 -10.63 33.15 -8.97
N HIS A 294 -11.71 33.61 -9.60
CA HIS A 294 -11.68 34.23 -10.92
C HIS A 294 -11.28 35.72 -10.90
N SER A 295 -10.99 36.30 -9.73
CA SER A 295 -10.54 37.69 -9.60
C SER A 295 -9.16 37.89 -10.25
N SER A 296 -8.98 39.01 -10.95
CA SER A 296 -7.75 39.34 -11.68
C SER A 296 -6.51 39.47 -10.79
N GLU A 297 -6.72 39.89 -9.53
CA GLU A 297 -5.70 39.92 -8.49
C GLU A 297 -6.18 39.05 -7.33
N ASN A 298 -5.48 37.94 -7.10
CA ASN A 298 -5.79 37.05 -6.00
C ASN A 298 -4.51 36.60 -5.29
N LYS A 299 -4.62 36.40 -3.99
CA LYS A 299 -3.52 36.01 -3.11
C LYS A 299 -3.92 34.79 -2.30
N ILE A 300 -2.99 33.85 -2.17
CA ILE A 300 -3.14 32.69 -1.31
C ILE A 300 -3.02 33.16 0.15
N LEU A 301 -4.08 32.96 0.94
CA LEU A 301 -4.08 33.21 2.38
C LEU A 301 -3.53 32.01 3.15
N GLU A 302 -3.93 30.81 2.76
CA GLU A 302 -3.52 29.56 3.39
C GLU A 302 -3.45 28.44 2.33
N SER A 303 -2.53 27.50 2.51
CA SER A 303 -2.32 26.36 1.61
C SER A 303 -2.13 25.07 2.41
N HIS A 304 -2.76 24.00 1.94
CA HIS A 304 -2.63 22.66 2.49
C HIS A 304 -2.40 21.64 1.37
N SER A 305 -1.33 20.86 1.47
CA SER A 305 -1.02 19.79 0.51
C SER A 305 -1.47 18.43 1.06
N GLY A 306 -2.14 17.64 0.22
CA GLY A 306 -2.71 16.34 0.57
C GLY A 306 -4.22 16.39 0.87
N VAL A 307 -4.79 15.22 1.16
CA VAL A 307 -6.20 15.09 1.53
C VAL A 307 -6.46 15.74 2.88
N MET A 308 -7.60 16.40 3.01
CA MET A 308 -8.11 17.01 4.23
C MET A 308 -9.38 16.30 4.69
N ASP A 309 -9.44 15.98 5.98
CA ASP A 309 -10.67 15.54 6.64
C ASP A 309 -11.64 16.71 6.89
N ILE A 310 -12.84 16.40 7.39
CA ILE A 310 -13.90 17.40 7.64
C ILE A 310 -13.44 18.46 8.64
N SER A 311 -12.69 18.07 9.68
CA SER A 311 -12.21 18.98 10.73
C SER A 311 -11.17 19.95 10.19
N GLN A 312 -10.23 19.45 9.39
CA GLN A 312 -9.23 20.26 8.71
C GLN A 312 -9.88 21.24 7.73
N LEU A 313 -10.84 20.78 6.92
CA LEU A 313 -11.59 21.63 6.00
C LEU A 313 -12.36 22.72 6.76
N SER A 314 -13.00 22.36 7.87
CA SER A 314 -13.73 23.29 8.74
C SER A 314 -12.80 24.34 9.34
N LYS A 315 -11.63 23.91 9.83
CA LYS A 315 -10.63 24.80 10.44
C LYS A 315 -10.06 25.82 9.45
N MET A 316 -9.67 25.36 8.25
CA MET A 316 -9.06 26.22 7.22
C MET A 316 -10.10 27.19 6.63
N SER A 317 -11.30 26.71 6.34
CA SER A 317 -12.37 27.54 5.76
C SER A 317 -13.02 28.47 6.79
N GLY A 318 -13.17 28.03 8.04
CA GLY A 318 -14.05 28.63 9.05
C GLY A 318 -15.50 28.16 8.95
N CYS A 319 -15.82 27.20 8.08
CA CYS A 319 -17.15 26.63 7.92
C CYS A 319 -17.41 25.53 8.96
N GLU A 320 -18.60 25.49 9.54
CA GLU A 320 -19.02 24.43 10.46
C GLU A 320 -19.74 23.32 9.69
N TYR A 321 -19.32 22.06 9.87
CA TYR A 321 -20.05 20.90 9.35
C TYR A 321 -21.07 20.41 10.38
N LYS A 322 -22.34 20.39 9.99
CA LYS A 322 -23.43 19.81 10.79
C LYS A 322 -23.88 18.51 10.14
N ASP A 323 -23.89 17.43 10.91
CA ASP A 323 -24.31 16.13 10.44
C ASP A 323 -25.84 16.03 10.46
N ASP A 324 -26.46 15.79 9.32
CA ASP A 324 -27.91 15.72 9.21
C ASP A 324 -28.48 14.49 9.94
N HIS A 325 -27.64 13.49 10.26
CA HIS A 325 -28.03 12.26 10.97
C HIS A 325 -28.03 12.34 12.51
N GLU A 326 -27.53 13.43 13.12
CA GLU A 326 -27.60 13.60 14.58
C GLU A 326 -28.97 14.13 15.05
N ASN A 327 -29.78 14.71 14.15
CA ASN A 327 -31.06 15.36 14.51
C ASN A 327 -32.29 14.43 14.53
N GLU A 328 -32.18 13.18 14.08
CA GLU A 328 -33.31 12.22 14.17
C GLU A 328 -33.40 11.58 15.57
N ASN A 329 -32.31 11.51 16.33
CA ASN A 329 -32.31 10.87 17.66
C ASN A 329 -32.79 11.78 18.82
N GLU A 330 -32.93 13.10 18.61
CA GLU A 330 -33.46 14.02 19.63
C GLU A 330 -34.98 14.25 19.53
N ASN A 331 -35.59 13.95 18.37
CA ASN A 331 -37.03 14.17 18.16
C ASN A 331 -37.92 12.95 18.49
N GLU A 332 -37.37 11.75 18.68
CA GLU A 332 -38.14 10.59 19.18
C GLU A 332 -38.20 10.49 20.72
N ASN A 333 -37.45 11.30 21.46
CA ASN A 333 -37.49 11.33 22.93
C ASN A 333 -38.41 12.43 23.51
N ASN A 334 -39.19 13.12 22.66
CA ASN A 334 -40.10 14.20 23.06
C ASN A 334 -41.52 14.07 22.47
N ILE A 335 -42.01 12.83 22.22
CA ILE A 335 -43.44 12.56 21.96
C ILE A 335 -43.95 11.51 22.94
#